data_AF-A0A925U6H8-F1
#
_entry.id   AF-A0A925U6H8-F1
#
_cell.length_a   1.000
_cell.length_b   1.000
_cell.length_c   1.000
_cell.angle_alpha   90.00
_cell.angle_beta   90.00
_cell.angle_gamma   90.00
#
_symmetry.space_group_name_H-M   'P 1'
#
loop_
_entity.id
_entity.type
_entity.pdbx_description
1 polymer ?
#
loop_
_entity_poly.entity_id
_entity_poly.type
_entity_poly.pdbx_seq_one_letter_code
_entity_poly.pdbx_strand_id
1 'polypeptide(L)'
;MKPEELWKLSNEDFNEWRRNNDLKVLFGFFEKTLPDFNLWMEEYKFTREFILKTDKPGSFFYNSNEVFLFVSEGEHGELSYFFLPIENQSHKKAIGDKLFKEEREMHQFLPYLAWIKARKKSSKVIPTKYSGELEKFEFVLYNAPDVPEASQAFISPGVPVLKLGGVSVDGWGWNMERNLDFTDLDFLEVIGDTTNNHGIEIYYSSCRNMKFRNSVVNFTDFFACHFEKLLVEGSRLYHVGLHDSDLYGSNFKNSELTDFTLSKCMVAAITFNQVEVDNIEFVPPSYTRGYSKIQYDGFVDTYKKFKLLYQSNGHNREAGKSYYYERYYEMLHNWQGLNFRGAFLELKNRGYYFGKYPLRENIKKLLLCASSLISYLVWGFGEKPQRTLISSFLILLLYSTFYYTSDIEALNKSFTESLYLSTIMFTTLGFGDYAPIQNGVFKLLVSSEALVGAFILGLFIAGYANKSKY
;
A
#
# COMPACT_ATOMS: atom_id res chain seq x y z
N MET A 1 -18.62 -4.96 -31.95
CA MET A 1 -19.82 -5.27 -31.15
C MET A 1 -19.97 -4.21 -30.09
N LYS A 2 -21.21 -3.91 -29.71
CA LYS A 2 -21.50 -3.02 -28.58
C LYS A 2 -21.27 -3.77 -27.25
N PRO A 3 -21.05 -3.05 -26.13
CA PRO A 3 -20.88 -3.68 -24.82
C PRO A 3 -21.99 -4.70 -24.48
N GLU A 4 -23.26 -4.34 -24.71
CA GLU A 4 -24.43 -5.19 -24.47
C GLU A 4 -24.40 -6.52 -25.24
N GLU A 5 -23.81 -6.54 -26.43
CA GLU A 5 -23.67 -7.75 -27.24
C GLU A 5 -22.54 -8.62 -26.72
N LEU A 6 -21.44 -8.00 -26.28
CA LEU A 6 -20.26 -8.70 -25.75
C LEU A 6 -20.57 -9.42 -24.42
N TRP A 7 -21.35 -8.79 -23.54
CA TRP A 7 -21.78 -9.42 -22.28
C TRP A 7 -22.73 -10.61 -22.48
N LYS A 8 -23.36 -10.76 -23.65
CA LYS A 8 -24.24 -11.90 -23.99
C LYS A 8 -23.50 -13.12 -24.52
N LEU A 9 -22.24 -12.97 -24.94
CA LEU A 9 -21.41 -14.09 -25.41
C LEU A 9 -21.15 -15.08 -24.27
N SER A 10 -20.81 -16.34 -24.58
CA SER A 10 -20.21 -17.23 -23.58
C SER A 10 -18.81 -16.71 -23.18
N ASN A 11 -18.23 -17.23 -22.08
CA ASN A 11 -16.88 -16.83 -21.66
C ASN A 11 -15.83 -17.18 -22.74
N GLU A 12 -15.94 -18.38 -23.33
CA GLU A 12 -15.08 -18.84 -24.43
C GLU A 12 -15.21 -17.95 -25.66
N ASP A 13 -16.45 -17.70 -26.13
CA ASP A 13 -16.72 -16.88 -27.31
C ASP A 13 -16.25 -15.43 -27.10
N PHE A 14 -16.42 -14.91 -25.89
CA PHE A 14 -15.95 -13.58 -25.52
C PHE A 14 -14.42 -13.49 -25.60
N ASN A 15 -13.72 -14.44 -24.99
CA ASN A 15 -12.26 -14.49 -25.01
C ASN A 15 -11.72 -14.71 -26.42
N GLU A 16 -12.35 -15.59 -27.21
CA GLU A 16 -11.99 -15.79 -28.61
C GLU A 16 -12.21 -14.52 -29.43
N TRP A 17 -13.35 -13.85 -29.23
CA TRP A 17 -13.61 -12.58 -29.89
C TRP A 17 -12.54 -11.55 -29.53
N ARG A 18 -12.17 -11.43 -28.26
CA ARG A 18 -11.12 -10.49 -27.82
C ARG A 18 -9.78 -10.78 -28.48
N ARG A 19 -9.35 -12.04 -28.49
CA ARG A 19 -8.11 -12.50 -29.15
C ARG A 19 -8.05 -12.11 -30.62
N ASN A 20 -9.17 -12.25 -31.33
CA ASN A 20 -9.25 -12.01 -32.77
C ASN A 20 -9.49 -10.54 -33.14
N ASN A 21 -9.92 -9.71 -32.19
CA ASN A 21 -10.34 -8.33 -32.42
C ASN A 21 -9.48 -7.34 -31.63
N ASP A 22 -9.93 -6.90 -30.45
CA ASP A 22 -9.31 -5.76 -29.75
C ASP A 22 -7.88 -6.04 -29.28
N LEU A 23 -7.63 -7.21 -28.69
CA LEU A 23 -6.30 -7.53 -28.14
C LEU A 23 -5.25 -7.66 -29.25
N LYS A 24 -5.60 -8.23 -30.41
CA LYS A 24 -4.70 -8.32 -31.56
C LYS A 24 -4.28 -6.94 -32.05
N VAL A 25 -5.21 -5.99 -32.08
CA VAL A 25 -4.93 -4.60 -32.45
C VAL A 25 -4.06 -3.92 -31.39
N LEU A 26 -4.39 -4.10 -30.11
CA LEU A 26 -3.64 -3.54 -28.98
C LEU A 26 -2.18 -4.00 -28.98
N PHE A 27 -1.93 -5.31 -29.07
CA PHE A 27 -0.58 -5.85 -29.09
C PHE A 27 0.18 -5.48 -30.37
N GLY A 28 -0.50 -5.43 -31.52
CA GLY A 28 0.09 -4.90 -32.75
C GLY A 28 0.50 -3.42 -32.64
N PHE A 29 -0.15 -2.66 -31.76
CA PHE A 29 0.29 -1.30 -31.42
C PHE A 29 1.48 -1.31 -30.46
N PHE A 30 1.48 -2.18 -29.44
CA PHE A 30 2.61 -2.35 -28.53
C PHE A 30 3.91 -2.71 -29.26
N GLU A 31 3.86 -3.66 -30.19
CA GLU A 31 4.99 -4.03 -31.07
C GLU A 31 5.62 -2.85 -31.83
N LYS A 32 4.81 -1.83 -32.15
CA LYS A 32 5.24 -0.66 -32.92
C LYS A 32 5.71 0.50 -32.05
N THR A 33 5.24 0.58 -30.81
CA THR A 33 5.35 1.80 -29.99
C THR A 33 6.09 1.61 -28.69
N LEU A 34 6.02 0.41 -28.09
CA LEU A 34 6.73 0.12 -26.85
C LEU A 34 8.23 -0.10 -27.16
N PRO A 35 9.14 0.58 -26.44
CA PRO A 35 10.56 0.46 -26.71
C PRO A 35 11.08 -0.96 -26.51
N ASP A 36 11.85 -1.46 -27.47
CA ASP A 36 12.47 -2.80 -27.44
C ASP A 36 11.46 -3.94 -27.16
N PHE A 37 10.17 -3.76 -27.43
CA PHE A 37 9.15 -4.79 -27.15
C PHE A 37 9.37 -6.07 -27.95
N ASN A 38 9.72 -5.95 -29.23
CA ASN A 38 10.03 -7.11 -30.07
C ASN A 38 11.31 -7.84 -29.59
N LEU A 39 12.31 -7.10 -29.10
CA LEU A 39 13.51 -7.70 -28.51
C LEU A 39 13.20 -8.47 -27.23
N TRP A 40 12.30 -7.96 -26.40
CA TRP A 40 11.82 -8.67 -25.21
C TRP A 40 11.08 -9.97 -25.58
N MET A 41 10.21 -9.92 -26.60
CA MET A 41 9.54 -11.13 -27.10
C MET A 41 10.54 -12.15 -27.67
N GLU A 42 11.54 -11.70 -28.43
CA GLU A 42 12.60 -12.56 -28.97
C GLU A 42 13.45 -13.21 -27.86
N GLU A 43 13.81 -12.45 -26.82
CA GLU A 43 14.63 -12.93 -25.70
C GLU A 43 13.94 -14.08 -24.95
N TYR A 44 12.64 -13.97 -24.71
CA TYR A 44 11.84 -14.99 -24.04
C TYR A 44 11.13 -15.96 -24.98
N LYS A 45 11.39 -15.87 -26.29
CA LYS A 45 10.78 -16.70 -27.34
C LYS A 45 9.25 -16.67 -27.35
N PHE A 46 8.67 -15.53 -26.99
CA PHE A 46 7.24 -15.32 -27.06
C PHE A 46 6.82 -14.90 -28.47
N THR A 47 5.66 -15.39 -28.89
CA THR A 47 4.92 -14.85 -30.03
C THR A 47 3.71 -14.10 -29.53
N ARG A 48 3.20 -13.17 -30.34
CA ARG A 48 1.94 -12.49 -30.03
C ARG A 48 0.80 -13.51 -29.86
N GLU A 49 0.74 -14.49 -30.73
CA GLU A 49 -0.29 -15.54 -30.70
C GLU A 49 -0.21 -16.36 -29.40
N PHE A 50 0.99 -16.61 -28.88
CA PHE A 50 1.19 -17.24 -27.57
C PHE A 50 0.63 -16.37 -26.44
N ILE A 51 1.02 -15.09 -26.37
CA ILE A 51 0.56 -14.17 -25.31
C ILE A 51 -0.97 -14.05 -25.33
N LEU A 52 -1.56 -13.87 -26.52
CA LEU A 52 -3.01 -13.72 -26.65
C LEU A 52 -3.79 -14.98 -26.26
N LYS A 53 -3.16 -16.16 -26.31
CA LYS A 53 -3.79 -17.42 -25.90
C LYS A 53 -3.94 -17.54 -24.37
N THR A 54 -3.14 -16.81 -23.60
CA THR A 54 -3.00 -17.01 -22.15
C THR A 54 -4.14 -16.52 -21.26
N ASP A 55 -5.26 -16.04 -21.84
CA ASP A 55 -6.42 -15.37 -21.20
C ASP A 55 -6.13 -14.22 -20.20
N LYS A 56 -4.87 -13.99 -19.81
CA LYS A 56 -4.38 -12.94 -18.92
C LYS A 56 -3.15 -12.22 -19.51
N PRO A 57 -3.30 -11.56 -20.67
CA PRO A 57 -2.20 -10.88 -21.34
C PRO A 57 -1.55 -9.78 -20.48
N GLY A 58 -2.26 -9.21 -19.50
CA GLY A 58 -1.74 -8.20 -18.59
C GLY A 58 -0.63 -8.70 -17.66
N SER A 59 -0.65 -10.00 -17.32
CA SER A 59 0.37 -10.64 -16.47
C SER A 59 1.78 -10.59 -17.06
N PHE A 60 1.91 -10.47 -18.38
CA PHE A 60 3.20 -10.30 -19.05
C PHE A 60 3.87 -8.94 -18.80
N PHE A 61 3.11 -7.97 -18.30
CA PHE A 61 3.58 -6.61 -18.03
C PHE A 61 3.67 -6.31 -16.54
N TYR A 62 2.82 -6.95 -15.74
CA TYR A 62 2.72 -6.71 -14.31
C TYR A 62 3.82 -7.46 -13.52
N ASN A 63 4.17 -6.94 -12.34
CA ASN A 63 5.22 -7.41 -11.43
C ASN A 63 6.65 -6.88 -11.70
N SER A 64 7.44 -6.78 -10.63
CA SER A 64 8.86 -6.36 -10.66
C SER A 64 9.83 -7.52 -10.65
N ASN A 65 9.37 -8.72 -10.29
CA ASN A 65 10.19 -9.91 -10.15
C ASN A 65 10.08 -10.81 -11.39
N GLU A 66 11.01 -11.75 -11.53
CA GLU A 66 10.85 -12.85 -12.49
C GLU A 66 9.56 -13.62 -12.21
N VAL A 67 8.95 -14.18 -13.25
CA VAL A 67 7.70 -14.93 -13.20
C VAL A 67 7.91 -16.28 -13.87
N PHE A 68 7.33 -17.32 -13.29
CA PHE A 68 7.09 -18.58 -13.97
C PHE A 68 5.68 -18.61 -14.53
N LEU A 69 5.55 -18.91 -15.82
CA LEU A 69 4.29 -19.22 -16.48
C LEU A 69 4.20 -20.73 -16.66
N PHE A 70 3.18 -21.33 -16.04
CA PHE A 70 2.85 -22.74 -16.20
C PHE A 70 1.74 -22.90 -17.22
N VAL A 71 1.92 -23.88 -18.10
CA VAL A 71 0.87 -24.34 -18.99
C VAL A 71 0.44 -25.73 -18.53
N SER A 72 -0.84 -25.89 -18.22
CA SER A 72 -1.43 -27.16 -17.84
C SER A 72 -2.55 -27.49 -18.81
N GLU A 73 -2.59 -28.71 -19.31
CA GLU A 73 -3.72 -29.22 -20.07
C GLU A 73 -4.72 -29.89 -19.11
N GLY A 74 -5.97 -29.46 -19.15
CA GLY A 74 -7.07 -30.06 -18.40
C GLY A 74 -7.53 -31.38 -19.01
N GLU A 75 -8.42 -32.10 -18.32
CA GLU A 75 -8.93 -33.41 -18.75
C GLU A 75 -9.66 -33.37 -20.12
N HIS A 76 -10.11 -32.20 -20.55
CA HIS A 76 -10.80 -31.97 -21.81
C HIS A 76 -9.93 -31.31 -22.90
N GLY A 77 -8.61 -31.20 -22.68
CA GLY A 77 -7.67 -30.60 -23.66
C GLY A 77 -7.58 -29.06 -23.60
N GLU A 78 -8.27 -28.44 -22.64
CA GLU A 78 -8.21 -27.00 -22.39
C GLU A 78 -6.87 -26.63 -21.74
N LEU A 79 -6.24 -25.56 -22.20
CA LEU A 79 -4.98 -25.09 -21.64
C LEU A 79 -5.25 -24.00 -20.60
N SER A 80 -4.79 -24.23 -19.38
CA SER A 80 -4.80 -23.26 -18.30
C SER A 80 -3.42 -22.65 -18.10
N TYR A 81 -3.40 -21.33 -17.87
CA TYR A 81 -2.17 -20.55 -17.72
C TYR A 81 -2.08 -19.98 -16.30
N PHE A 82 -0.98 -20.30 -15.60
CA PHE A 82 -0.77 -19.84 -14.22
C PHE A 82 0.53 -19.04 -14.12
N PHE A 83 0.44 -17.81 -13.65
CA PHE A 83 1.58 -16.91 -13.46
C PHE A 83 1.98 -16.90 -11.98
N LEU A 84 3.21 -17.30 -11.68
CA LEU A 84 3.74 -17.33 -10.32
C LEU A 84 4.97 -16.43 -10.21
N PRO A 85 4.88 -15.29 -9.52
CA PRO A 85 6.02 -14.44 -9.30
C PRO A 85 7.04 -15.07 -8.35
N ILE A 86 8.31 -14.98 -8.71
CA ILE A 86 9.43 -15.50 -7.95
C ILE A 86 9.80 -14.49 -6.87
N GLU A 87 9.57 -14.84 -5.61
CA GLU A 87 9.83 -13.95 -4.49
C GLU A 87 11.31 -13.87 -4.12
N ASN A 88 12.01 -15.02 -4.14
CA ASN A 88 13.40 -15.13 -3.72
C ASN A 88 14.04 -16.42 -4.28
N GLN A 89 15.37 -16.56 -4.11
CA GLN A 89 16.12 -17.71 -4.62
C GLN A 89 15.68 -19.05 -4.00
N SER A 90 15.27 -19.06 -2.72
CA SER A 90 14.77 -20.26 -2.06
C SER A 90 13.42 -20.69 -2.62
N HIS A 91 12.52 -19.72 -2.87
CA HIS A 91 11.22 -19.94 -3.52
C HIS A 91 11.42 -20.47 -4.94
N LYS A 92 12.34 -19.88 -5.71
CA LYS A 92 12.73 -20.34 -7.05
C LYS A 92 13.18 -21.80 -7.04
N LYS A 93 14.06 -22.17 -6.10
CA LYS A 93 14.55 -23.54 -5.95
C LYS A 93 13.42 -24.51 -5.59
N ALA A 94 12.58 -24.14 -4.62
CA ALA A 94 11.47 -24.98 -4.18
C ALA A 94 10.46 -25.25 -5.32
N ILE A 95 10.15 -24.22 -6.12
CA ILE A 95 9.31 -24.36 -7.31
C ILE A 95 9.98 -25.27 -8.34
N GLY A 96 11.25 -25.01 -8.67
CA GLY A 96 12.02 -25.81 -9.62
C GLY A 96 12.04 -27.30 -9.27
N ASP A 97 12.37 -27.62 -8.01
CA ASP A 97 12.44 -29.01 -7.52
C ASP A 97 11.08 -29.74 -7.59
N LYS A 98 9.97 -29.02 -7.47
CA LYS A 98 8.61 -29.58 -7.60
C LYS A 98 8.24 -29.82 -9.06
N LEU A 99 8.59 -28.88 -9.94
CA LEU A 99 8.18 -28.91 -11.35
C LEU A 99 8.99 -29.88 -12.20
N PHE A 100 10.28 -30.04 -11.92
CA PHE A 100 11.09 -31.10 -12.57
C PHE A 100 10.48 -32.50 -12.38
N LYS A 101 9.64 -32.69 -11.36
CA LYS A 101 8.95 -33.96 -11.11
C LYS A 101 7.62 -34.10 -11.85
N GLU A 102 7.03 -33.00 -12.31
CA GLU A 102 5.68 -32.97 -12.90
C GLU A 102 5.69 -32.80 -14.44
N GLU A 103 6.85 -32.69 -15.09
CA GLU A 103 7.03 -32.55 -16.55
C GLU A 103 6.11 -31.50 -17.23
N ARG A 104 5.77 -30.42 -16.53
CA ARG A 104 4.91 -29.36 -17.08
C ARG A 104 5.70 -28.40 -17.97
N GLU A 105 5.08 -27.91 -19.04
CA GLU A 105 5.63 -26.80 -19.83
C GLU A 105 5.70 -25.54 -18.96
N MET A 106 6.88 -24.92 -18.93
CA MET A 106 7.18 -23.79 -18.07
C MET A 106 8.01 -22.76 -18.82
N HIS A 107 7.63 -21.49 -18.70
CA HIS A 107 8.38 -20.35 -19.21
C HIS A 107 8.80 -19.45 -18.05
N GLN A 108 10.10 -19.21 -17.90
CA GLN A 108 10.64 -18.24 -16.94
C GLN A 108 10.97 -16.94 -17.68
N PHE A 109 10.40 -15.82 -17.23
CA PHE A 109 10.66 -14.53 -17.86
C PHE A 109 10.57 -13.39 -16.86
N LEU A 110 11.12 -12.23 -17.23
CA LEU A 110 10.92 -10.98 -16.52
C LEU A 110 9.81 -10.19 -17.24
N PRO A 111 8.73 -9.77 -16.56
CA PRO A 111 7.66 -8.98 -17.16
C PRO A 111 8.21 -7.74 -17.87
N TYR A 112 7.58 -7.37 -18.99
CA TYR A 112 8.11 -6.36 -19.92
C TYR A 112 8.49 -5.05 -19.20
N LEU A 113 7.64 -4.53 -18.30
CA LEU A 113 7.89 -3.27 -17.59
C LEU A 113 9.14 -3.34 -16.70
N ALA A 114 9.36 -4.47 -16.02
CA ALA A 114 10.54 -4.67 -15.19
C ALA A 114 11.79 -4.84 -16.07
N TRP A 115 11.68 -5.61 -17.15
CA TRP A 115 12.75 -5.87 -18.10
C TRP A 115 13.25 -4.58 -18.78
N ILE A 116 12.34 -3.76 -19.31
CA ILE A 116 12.73 -2.55 -20.03
C ILE A 116 13.35 -1.49 -19.10
N LYS A 117 12.87 -1.37 -17.86
CA LYS A 117 13.46 -0.48 -16.84
C LYS A 117 14.90 -0.88 -16.51
N ALA A 118 15.13 -2.18 -16.31
CA ALA A 118 16.47 -2.71 -16.04
C ALA A 118 17.40 -2.48 -17.24
N ARG A 119 16.93 -2.73 -18.45
CA ARG A 119 17.70 -2.57 -19.70
C ARG A 119 18.07 -1.11 -19.97
N LYS A 120 17.11 -0.19 -19.90
CA LYS A 120 17.32 1.24 -20.17
C LYS A 120 17.92 2.02 -19.01
N LYS A 121 17.99 1.44 -17.80
CA LYS A 121 18.39 2.12 -16.56
C LYS A 121 17.58 3.40 -16.32
N SER A 122 16.30 3.38 -16.68
CA SER A 122 15.35 4.48 -16.51
C SER A 122 14.08 3.95 -15.85
N SER A 123 13.50 4.70 -14.92
CA SER A 123 12.19 4.36 -14.35
C SER A 123 11.06 4.64 -15.34
N LYS A 124 11.22 5.65 -16.21
CA LYS A 124 10.27 6.09 -17.22
C LYS A 124 10.61 5.42 -18.56
N VAL A 125 9.68 4.62 -19.07
CA VAL A 125 9.90 3.70 -20.20
C VAL A 125 8.71 3.61 -21.14
N ILE A 126 7.51 4.00 -20.70
CA ILE A 126 6.31 3.97 -21.53
C ILE A 126 6.13 5.33 -22.20
N PRO A 127 6.25 5.43 -23.52
CA PRO A 127 6.04 6.69 -24.21
C PRO A 127 4.58 7.11 -24.07
N THR A 128 4.35 8.42 -24.07
CA THR A 128 3.01 9.00 -24.12
C THR A 128 2.94 10.06 -25.19
N LYS A 129 1.79 10.15 -25.83
CA LYS A 129 1.53 11.20 -26.82
C LYS A 129 1.53 12.62 -26.22
N TYR A 130 1.29 12.76 -24.91
CA TYR A 130 0.98 14.06 -24.29
C TYR A 130 1.90 14.50 -23.14
N SER A 131 2.63 13.58 -22.48
CA SER A 131 3.31 13.84 -21.20
C SER A 131 4.74 13.28 -21.10
N GLY A 132 5.39 13.02 -22.24
CA GLY A 132 6.73 12.42 -22.28
C GLY A 132 6.70 10.92 -22.00
N GLU A 133 7.52 10.43 -21.07
CA GLU A 133 7.59 9.01 -20.71
C GLU A 133 7.05 8.76 -19.29
N LEU A 134 6.32 7.66 -19.12
CA LEU A 134 5.73 7.19 -17.86
C LEU A 134 6.46 5.96 -17.33
N GLU A 135 6.31 5.71 -16.03
CA GLU A 135 6.91 4.54 -15.37
C GLU A 135 6.11 3.25 -15.57
N LYS A 136 4.81 3.35 -15.80
CA LYS A 136 3.92 2.21 -16.02
C LYS A 136 2.81 2.61 -17.00
N PHE A 137 1.97 1.64 -17.35
CA PHE A 137 0.75 1.94 -18.07
C PHE A 137 -0.18 2.79 -17.21
N GLU A 138 -0.70 3.87 -17.80
CA GLU A 138 -1.67 4.75 -17.19
C GLU A 138 -2.69 5.16 -18.25
N PHE A 139 -3.92 5.45 -17.83
CA PHE A 139 -4.93 6.02 -18.73
C PHE A 139 -4.65 7.51 -18.93
N VAL A 140 -4.34 7.89 -20.17
CA VAL A 140 -3.81 9.22 -20.52
C VAL A 140 -4.86 10.15 -21.13
N LEU A 141 -5.97 9.59 -21.61
CA LEU A 141 -7.06 10.34 -22.24
C LEU A 141 -8.39 9.62 -22.05
N TYR A 142 -9.44 10.41 -21.86
CA TYR A 142 -10.82 9.97 -21.86
C TYR A 142 -11.62 10.80 -22.86
N ASN A 143 -12.24 10.15 -23.84
CA ASN A 143 -13.23 10.81 -24.69
C ASN A 143 -14.60 10.73 -24.03
N ALA A 144 -15.39 11.81 -24.14
CA ALA A 144 -16.73 11.93 -23.57
C ALA A 144 -16.83 11.38 -22.12
N PRO A 145 -15.97 11.85 -21.19
CA PRO A 145 -15.74 11.21 -19.89
C PRO A 145 -16.96 11.17 -18.96
N ASP A 146 -18.00 11.94 -19.27
CA ASP A 146 -19.23 12.07 -18.49
C ASP A 146 -20.46 11.45 -19.20
N VAL A 147 -20.27 10.83 -20.37
CA VAL A 147 -21.34 10.20 -21.15
C VAL A 147 -21.12 8.68 -21.15
N PRO A 148 -21.87 7.89 -20.37
CA PRO A 148 -21.63 6.46 -20.18
C PRO A 148 -21.47 5.65 -21.47
N GLU A 149 -22.32 5.92 -22.46
CA GLU A 149 -22.39 5.18 -23.73
C GLU A 149 -21.28 5.57 -24.72
N ALA A 150 -20.72 6.77 -24.58
CA ALA A 150 -19.71 7.32 -25.48
C ALA A 150 -18.32 7.41 -24.83
N SER A 151 -18.22 7.18 -23.52
CA SER A 151 -16.96 7.19 -22.79
C SER A 151 -16.01 6.16 -23.38
N GLN A 152 -14.77 6.59 -23.62
CA GLN A 152 -13.72 5.72 -24.12
C GLN A 152 -12.40 6.07 -23.45
N ALA A 153 -11.83 5.11 -22.71
CA ALA A 153 -10.53 5.21 -22.08
C ALA A 153 -9.41 4.86 -23.06
N PHE A 154 -8.29 5.57 -22.94
CA PHE A 154 -7.07 5.34 -23.72
C PHE A 154 -5.89 5.07 -22.79
N ILE A 155 -5.30 3.89 -22.88
CA ILE A 155 -4.13 3.52 -22.11
C ILE A 155 -2.86 3.97 -22.82
N SER A 156 -1.84 4.41 -22.07
CA SER A 156 -0.54 4.75 -22.65
C SER A 156 0.01 3.59 -23.49
N PRO A 157 0.54 3.86 -24.71
CA PRO A 157 0.94 5.17 -25.25
C PRO A 157 -0.17 6.06 -25.84
N GLY A 158 -1.42 5.63 -25.81
CA GLY A 158 -2.58 6.34 -26.36
C GLY A 158 -3.49 5.45 -27.19
N VAL A 159 -3.65 4.18 -26.79
CA VAL A 159 -4.48 3.19 -27.50
C VAL A 159 -5.83 3.09 -26.80
N PRO A 160 -6.96 3.12 -27.55
CA PRO A 160 -8.26 2.85 -26.95
C PRO A 160 -8.32 1.38 -26.50
N VAL A 161 -8.82 1.16 -25.29
CA VAL A 161 -9.11 -0.19 -24.75
C VAL A 161 -10.55 -0.61 -25.08
N LEU A 162 -10.87 -1.89 -24.99
CA LEU A 162 -12.22 -2.36 -25.31
C LEU A 162 -13.26 -1.77 -24.35
N LYS A 163 -14.25 -1.05 -24.88
CA LYS A 163 -15.39 -0.56 -24.10
C LYS A 163 -16.30 -1.71 -23.70
N LEU A 164 -16.46 -1.90 -22.39
CA LEU A 164 -17.36 -2.88 -21.78
C LEU A 164 -18.31 -2.24 -20.75
N GLY A 165 -17.99 -1.06 -20.22
CA GLY A 165 -18.87 -0.33 -19.32
C GLY A 165 -19.95 0.50 -20.02
N GLY A 166 -20.69 1.31 -19.26
CA GLY A 166 -21.87 2.05 -19.73
C GLY A 166 -23.13 1.19 -19.83
N VAL A 167 -23.11 0.00 -19.22
CA VAL A 167 -24.18 -0.99 -19.22
C VAL A 167 -24.34 -1.58 -17.82
N SER A 168 -25.47 -2.24 -17.59
CA SER A 168 -25.71 -3.02 -16.37
C SER A 168 -25.57 -4.51 -16.65
N VAL A 169 -24.97 -5.25 -15.73
CA VAL A 169 -24.79 -6.70 -15.79
C VAL A 169 -25.33 -7.37 -14.54
N ASP A 170 -25.92 -8.55 -14.71
CA ASP A 170 -26.49 -9.34 -13.63
C ASP A 170 -25.39 -10.19 -12.96
N GLY A 171 -24.96 -9.71 -11.80
CA GLY A 171 -23.98 -10.35 -10.94
C GLY A 171 -22.55 -10.38 -11.47
N TRP A 172 -21.60 -10.30 -10.54
CA TRP A 172 -20.18 -10.27 -10.88
C TRP A 172 -19.64 -11.64 -11.30
N GLY A 173 -20.17 -12.68 -10.66
CA GLY A 173 -19.68 -14.04 -10.71
C GLY A 173 -19.86 -14.74 -12.05
N TRP A 174 -20.65 -14.23 -13.00
CA TRP A 174 -20.79 -14.88 -14.33
C TRP A 174 -19.57 -14.64 -15.22
N ASN A 175 -18.67 -13.75 -14.82
CA ASN A 175 -17.52 -13.33 -15.60
C ASN A 175 -16.24 -14.13 -15.28
N MET A 176 -16.37 -15.31 -14.67
CA MET A 176 -15.27 -16.08 -14.03
C MET A 176 -14.03 -16.25 -14.92
N GLU A 177 -14.26 -16.43 -16.22
CA GLU A 177 -13.19 -16.71 -17.19
C GLU A 177 -13.05 -15.61 -18.21
N ARG A 178 -13.84 -14.53 -18.13
CA ARG A 178 -13.72 -13.42 -19.07
C ARG A 178 -12.41 -12.71 -18.80
N ASN A 179 -11.58 -12.64 -19.83
CA ASN A 179 -10.43 -11.78 -19.85
C ASN A 179 -10.92 -10.32 -19.79
N LEU A 180 -10.78 -9.67 -18.65
CA LEU A 180 -11.12 -8.26 -18.46
C LEU A 180 -9.88 -7.36 -18.48
N ASP A 181 -8.73 -7.85 -18.94
CA ASP A 181 -7.49 -7.08 -19.03
C ASP A 181 -7.56 -6.01 -20.11
N PHE A 182 -6.98 -4.84 -19.86
CA PHE A 182 -6.96 -3.74 -20.82
C PHE A 182 -8.36 -3.41 -21.36
N THR A 183 -9.31 -3.22 -20.45
CA THR A 183 -10.71 -2.87 -20.79
C THR A 183 -11.12 -1.52 -20.17
N ASP A 184 -12.10 -0.89 -20.79
CA ASP A 184 -12.83 0.26 -20.24
C ASP A 184 -14.13 -0.27 -19.63
N LEU A 185 -14.10 -0.44 -18.31
CA LEU A 185 -15.24 -0.77 -17.45
C LEU A 185 -15.89 0.50 -16.88
N ASP A 186 -15.60 1.68 -17.45
CA ASP A 186 -16.16 2.93 -16.95
C ASP A 186 -17.69 2.89 -17.05
N PHE A 187 -18.37 3.27 -15.98
CA PHE A 187 -19.83 3.25 -15.82
C PHE A 187 -20.46 1.85 -15.84
N LEU A 188 -19.69 0.77 -15.66
CA LEU A 188 -20.26 -0.56 -15.48
C LEU A 188 -21.03 -0.63 -14.16
N GLU A 189 -22.28 -1.10 -14.23
CA GLU A 189 -23.12 -1.34 -13.05
C GLU A 189 -23.39 -2.83 -12.89
N VAL A 190 -23.01 -3.38 -11.75
CA VAL A 190 -23.17 -4.80 -11.42
C VAL A 190 -24.27 -4.91 -10.39
N ILE A 191 -25.32 -5.64 -10.74
CA ILE A 191 -26.54 -5.76 -9.93
C ILE A 191 -26.81 -7.22 -9.62
N GLY A 192 -27.17 -7.51 -8.38
CA GLY A 192 -27.62 -8.85 -7.99
C GLY A 192 -26.50 -9.78 -7.57
N ASP A 193 -26.91 -10.89 -6.96
CA ASP A 193 -26.02 -11.83 -6.32
C ASP A 193 -25.75 -13.04 -7.18
N THR A 194 -24.46 -13.35 -7.31
CA THR A 194 -23.99 -14.55 -7.98
C THR A 194 -22.90 -15.16 -7.14
N THR A 195 -23.05 -16.43 -6.78
CA THR A 195 -22.05 -17.16 -6.03
C THR A 195 -20.87 -17.51 -6.93
N ASN A 196 -19.66 -17.20 -6.50
CA ASN A 196 -18.43 -17.60 -7.17
C ASN A 196 -17.36 -18.01 -6.13
N ASN A 197 -16.59 -19.05 -6.48
CA ASN A 197 -15.46 -19.58 -5.71
C ASN A 197 -14.13 -19.54 -6.48
N HIS A 198 -14.12 -19.04 -7.72
CA HIS A 198 -12.91 -18.91 -8.54
C HIS A 198 -12.35 -17.50 -8.48
N GLY A 199 -11.02 -17.41 -8.42
CA GLY A 199 -10.30 -16.13 -8.44
C GLY A 199 -10.36 -15.48 -9.82
N ILE A 200 -10.77 -14.20 -9.86
CA ILE A 200 -10.74 -13.37 -11.06
C ILE A 200 -9.60 -12.36 -10.91
N GLU A 201 -8.71 -12.29 -11.89
CA GLU A 201 -7.62 -11.32 -11.92
C GLU A 201 -7.85 -10.37 -13.10
N ILE A 202 -7.77 -9.06 -12.85
CA ILE A 202 -8.04 -8.03 -13.85
C ILE A 202 -6.86 -7.06 -13.90
N TYR A 203 -6.21 -6.96 -15.05
CA TYR A 203 -5.02 -6.13 -15.22
C TYR A 203 -5.28 -4.90 -16.10
N TYR A 204 -4.76 -3.75 -15.69
CA TYR A 204 -4.67 -2.54 -16.52
C TYR A 204 -6.02 -2.06 -17.12
N SER A 205 -7.09 -2.10 -16.32
CA SER A 205 -8.43 -1.69 -16.75
C SER A 205 -8.90 -0.39 -16.09
N SER A 206 -9.71 0.38 -16.80
CA SER A 206 -10.33 1.62 -16.31
C SER A 206 -11.68 1.28 -15.69
N CYS A 207 -11.93 1.75 -14.47
CA CYS A 207 -13.10 1.42 -13.67
C CYS A 207 -13.74 2.71 -13.09
N ARG A 208 -13.87 3.77 -13.90
CA ARG A 208 -14.42 5.06 -13.47
C ARG A 208 -15.94 4.99 -13.36
N ASN A 209 -16.52 5.54 -12.31
CA ASN A 209 -17.95 5.50 -12.03
C ASN A 209 -18.55 4.08 -12.03
N MET A 210 -17.72 3.07 -11.76
CA MET A 210 -18.17 1.68 -11.62
C MET A 210 -19.04 1.55 -10.36
N LYS A 211 -20.07 0.71 -10.44
CA LYS A 211 -21.05 0.53 -9.36
C LYS A 211 -21.29 -0.94 -9.08
N PHE A 212 -21.28 -1.30 -7.80
CA PHE A 212 -21.78 -2.55 -7.28
C PHE A 212 -23.02 -2.25 -6.45
N ARG A 213 -24.18 -2.80 -6.83
CA ARG A 213 -25.46 -2.58 -6.14
C ARG A 213 -26.11 -3.91 -5.79
N ASN A 214 -26.35 -4.14 -4.50
CA ASN A 214 -26.99 -5.36 -4.01
C ASN A 214 -26.35 -6.61 -4.66
N SER A 215 -25.01 -6.66 -4.58
CA SER A 215 -24.21 -7.63 -5.32
C SER A 215 -23.14 -8.28 -4.43
N VAL A 216 -22.80 -9.51 -4.75
CA VAL A 216 -21.68 -10.25 -4.15
C VAL A 216 -20.49 -10.25 -5.11
N VAL A 217 -19.34 -9.77 -4.64
CA VAL A 217 -18.05 -9.78 -5.35
C VAL A 217 -17.09 -10.63 -4.52
N ASN A 218 -16.70 -11.78 -5.04
CA ASN A 218 -15.81 -12.70 -4.35
C ASN A 218 -14.51 -12.88 -5.13
N PHE A 219 -13.40 -13.05 -4.42
CA PHE A 219 -12.11 -13.52 -4.96
C PHE A 219 -11.68 -12.74 -6.21
N THR A 220 -11.74 -11.41 -6.17
CA THR A 220 -11.44 -10.57 -7.34
C THR A 220 -10.28 -9.65 -7.04
N ASP A 221 -9.20 -9.82 -7.78
CA ASP A 221 -7.99 -8.99 -7.67
C ASP A 221 -7.83 -8.10 -8.89
N PHE A 222 -7.68 -6.81 -8.65
CA PHE A 222 -7.41 -5.79 -9.66
C PHE A 222 -5.96 -5.32 -9.57
N PHE A 223 -5.24 -5.40 -10.68
CA PHE A 223 -3.83 -5.09 -10.78
C PHE A 223 -3.58 -3.91 -11.72
N ALA A 224 -2.98 -2.85 -11.20
CA ALA A 224 -2.72 -1.61 -11.94
C ALA A 224 -3.97 -1.03 -12.65
N CYS A 225 -5.13 -1.16 -12.02
CA CYS A 225 -6.39 -0.60 -12.49
C CYS A 225 -6.60 0.84 -12.01
N HIS A 226 -7.49 1.57 -12.68
CA HIS A 226 -7.81 2.96 -12.35
C HIS A 226 -9.25 3.10 -11.89
N PHE A 227 -9.48 3.28 -10.58
CA PHE A 227 -10.80 3.57 -10.03
C PHE A 227 -10.95 5.05 -9.70
N GLU A 228 -12.02 5.63 -10.24
CA GLU A 228 -12.50 6.96 -9.89
C GLU A 228 -13.99 6.84 -9.57
N LYS A 229 -14.45 7.35 -8.43
CA LYS A 229 -15.87 7.35 -8.03
C LYS A 229 -16.51 5.95 -8.02
N LEU A 230 -15.79 4.93 -7.53
CA LEU A 230 -16.37 3.61 -7.27
C LEU A 230 -17.49 3.72 -6.24
N LEU A 231 -18.67 3.17 -6.53
CA LEU A 231 -19.78 3.06 -5.60
C LEU A 231 -20.05 1.59 -5.26
N VAL A 232 -20.05 1.26 -3.98
CA VAL A 232 -20.46 -0.04 -3.45
C VAL A 232 -21.63 0.20 -2.52
N GLU A 233 -22.82 -0.30 -2.87
CA GLU A 233 -24.07 -0.04 -2.15
C GLU A 233 -24.89 -1.32 -1.96
N GLY A 234 -25.17 -1.69 -0.71
CA GLY A 234 -25.93 -2.93 -0.44
C GLY A 234 -25.16 -4.20 -0.78
N SER A 235 -23.84 -4.13 -0.97
CA SER A 235 -23.04 -5.21 -1.57
C SER A 235 -22.06 -5.83 -0.58
N ARG A 236 -21.65 -7.07 -0.85
CA ARG A 236 -20.59 -7.76 -0.10
C ARG A 236 -19.37 -7.98 -0.97
N LEU A 237 -18.21 -7.52 -0.51
CA LEU A 237 -16.91 -7.78 -1.13
C LEU A 237 -16.12 -8.72 -0.22
N TYR A 238 -15.83 -9.92 -0.71
CA TYR A 238 -15.12 -10.96 0.02
C TYR A 238 -13.84 -11.36 -0.72
N HIS A 239 -12.67 -11.26 -0.07
CA HIS A 239 -11.37 -11.46 -0.71
C HIS A 239 -11.23 -10.65 -2.01
N VAL A 240 -11.36 -9.33 -1.90
CA VAL A 240 -11.18 -8.42 -3.03
C VAL A 240 -9.91 -7.60 -2.82
N GLY A 241 -8.96 -7.71 -3.73
CA GLY A 241 -7.70 -6.99 -3.69
C GLY A 241 -7.59 -5.93 -4.78
N LEU A 242 -7.12 -4.73 -4.41
CA LEU A 242 -6.62 -3.74 -5.35
C LEU A 242 -5.10 -3.64 -5.15
N HIS A 243 -4.35 -3.81 -6.24
CA HIS A 243 -2.89 -3.85 -6.24
C HIS A 243 -2.32 -2.86 -7.25
N ASP A 244 -1.41 -2.00 -6.80
CA ASP A 244 -0.79 -0.91 -7.59
C ASP A 244 -1.81 -0.05 -8.37
N SER A 245 -3.03 0.03 -7.82
CA SER A 245 -4.21 0.64 -8.43
C SER A 245 -4.52 2.00 -7.81
N ASP A 246 -5.23 2.84 -8.56
CA ASP A 246 -5.77 4.10 -8.05
C ASP A 246 -7.17 3.90 -7.47
N LEU A 247 -7.47 4.55 -6.36
CA LEU A 247 -8.79 4.53 -5.73
C LEU A 247 -9.18 5.95 -5.26
N TYR A 248 -9.80 6.71 -6.15
CA TYR A 248 -10.18 8.10 -5.88
C TYR A 248 -11.70 8.25 -5.73
N GLY A 249 -12.15 8.92 -4.65
CA GLY A 249 -13.55 9.28 -4.47
C GLY A 249 -14.50 8.09 -4.26
N SER A 250 -14.00 6.98 -3.72
CA SER A 250 -14.78 5.75 -3.57
C SER A 250 -15.74 5.81 -2.37
N ASN A 251 -16.92 5.25 -2.54
CA ASN A 251 -18.00 5.33 -1.57
C ASN A 251 -18.61 3.96 -1.31
N PHE A 252 -18.51 3.52 -0.05
CA PHE A 252 -19.05 2.25 0.43
C PHE A 252 -20.22 2.55 1.37
N LYS A 253 -21.39 2.00 1.06
CA LYS A 253 -22.65 2.24 1.79
C LYS A 253 -23.40 0.95 2.06
N ASN A 254 -23.88 0.74 3.28
CA ASN A 254 -24.73 -0.42 3.62
C ASN A 254 -24.14 -1.75 3.09
N SER A 255 -22.83 -1.93 3.27
CA SER A 255 -22.06 -2.98 2.57
C SER A 255 -21.15 -3.70 3.55
N GLU A 256 -20.71 -4.90 3.16
CA GLU A 256 -19.77 -5.72 3.94
C GLU A 256 -18.44 -5.82 3.18
N LEU A 257 -17.33 -5.58 3.88
CA LEU A 257 -15.98 -5.72 3.36
C LEU A 257 -15.21 -6.74 4.19
N THR A 258 -14.94 -7.90 3.62
CA THR A 258 -14.23 -8.99 4.30
C THR A 258 -12.98 -9.37 3.52
N ASP A 259 -11.81 -9.33 4.17
CA ASP A 259 -10.50 -9.57 3.55
C ASP A 259 -10.22 -8.65 2.34
N PHE A 260 -10.49 -7.36 2.52
CA PHE A 260 -10.32 -6.35 1.48
C PHE A 260 -8.89 -5.79 1.47
N THR A 261 -8.16 -5.98 0.37
CA THR A 261 -6.74 -5.61 0.28
C THR A 261 -6.54 -4.37 -0.59
N LEU A 262 -5.73 -3.44 -0.11
CA LEU A 262 -5.29 -2.24 -0.82
C LEU A 262 -3.76 -2.19 -0.77
N SER A 263 -3.10 -2.76 -1.77
CA SER A 263 -1.65 -2.89 -1.80
C SER A 263 -1.01 -1.96 -2.83
N LYS A 264 -0.11 -1.10 -2.39
CA LYS A 264 0.56 -0.05 -3.18
C LYS A 264 -0.44 0.86 -3.91
N CYS A 265 -1.64 1.03 -3.34
CA CYS A 265 -2.70 1.83 -3.93
C CYS A 265 -2.61 3.31 -3.56
N MET A 266 -2.91 4.18 -4.53
CA MET A 266 -3.14 5.59 -4.25
C MET A 266 -4.60 5.79 -3.88
N VAL A 267 -4.85 6.05 -2.60
CA VAL A 267 -6.21 6.23 -2.06
C VAL A 267 -6.43 7.69 -1.73
N ALA A 268 -7.52 8.28 -2.22
CA ALA A 268 -7.98 9.59 -1.76
C ALA A 268 -9.51 9.68 -1.75
N ALA A 269 -10.04 10.43 -0.78
CA ALA A 269 -11.48 10.68 -0.64
C ALA A 269 -12.34 9.39 -0.56
N ILE A 270 -11.85 8.38 0.17
CA ILE A 270 -12.62 7.18 0.48
C ILE A 270 -13.62 7.45 1.61
N THR A 271 -14.84 6.91 1.46
CA THR A 271 -15.92 7.09 2.43
C THR A 271 -16.60 5.76 2.74
N PHE A 272 -16.92 5.58 4.03
CA PHE A 272 -17.63 4.42 4.55
C PHE A 272 -18.85 4.91 5.33
N ASN A 273 -20.03 4.41 4.99
CA ASN A 273 -21.27 4.71 5.69
C ASN A 273 -22.06 3.42 5.93
N GLN A 274 -22.27 3.05 7.20
CA GLN A 274 -22.94 1.79 7.56
C GLN A 274 -22.27 0.59 6.86
N VAL A 275 -20.95 0.48 7.02
CA VAL A 275 -20.14 -0.59 6.42
C VAL A 275 -19.69 -1.54 7.52
N GLU A 276 -20.02 -2.81 7.36
CA GLU A 276 -19.44 -3.90 8.14
C GLU A 276 -18.06 -4.23 7.57
N VAL A 277 -17.07 -4.41 8.44
CA VAL A 277 -15.71 -4.69 8.01
C VAL A 277 -15.12 -5.83 8.82
N ASP A 278 -14.50 -6.78 8.13
CA ASP A 278 -13.58 -7.73 8.72
C ASP A 278 -12.28 -7.73 7.89
N ASN A 279 -11.16 -7.41 8.53
CA ASN A 279 -9.84 -7.37 7.92
C ASN A 279 -9.70 -6.55 6.59
N ILE A 280 -9.36 -5.27 6.72
CA ILE A 280 -8.77 -4.46 5.64
C ILE A 280 -7.24 -4.45 5.79
N GLU A 281 -6.55 -4.91 4.75
CA GLU A 281 -5.11 -4.76 4.61
C GLU A 281 -4.79 -3.55 3.74
N PHE A 282 -4.04 -2.58 4.28
CA PHE A 282 -3.54 -1.44 3.52
C PHE A 282 -2.03 -1.35 3.57
N VAL A 283 -1.40 -1.48 2.40
CA VAL A 283 0.04 -1.28 2.21
C VAL A 283 0.21 -0.05 1.32
N PRO A 284 0.63 1.11 1.86
CA PRO A 284 0.77 2.33 1.06
C PRO A 284 1.91 2.21 0.03
N PRO A 285 1.84 2.91 -1.11
CA PRO A 285 2.92 2.95 -2.09
C PRO A 285 4.16 3.66 -1.54
N SER A 286 5.32 3.29 -2.06
CA SER A 286 6.61 3.92 -1.75
C SER A 286 6.88 5.21 -2.53
N TYR A 287 5.90 5.71 -3.28
CA TYR A 287 5.97 6.91 -4.10
C TYR A 287 4.59 7.58 -4.18
N THR A 288 4.53 8.81 -4.67
CA THR A 288 3.27 9.52 -4.96
C THR A 288 3.31 10.03 -6.39
N ARG A 289 2.27 9.73 -7.19
CA ARG A 289 2.23 10.07 -8.62
C ARG A 289 2.27 11.58 -8.80
N GLY A 290 3.09 12.05 -9.73
CA GLY A 290 3.22 13.47 -10.05
C GLY A 290 4.06 14.28 -9.05
N TYR A 291 4.60 13.67 -8.00
CA TYR A 291 5.43 14.34 -7.02
C TYR A 291 6.82 13.71 -6.91
N SER A 292 7.83 14.55 -6.69
CA SER A 292 9.22 14.11 -6.46
C SER A 292 9.44 13.52 -5.06
N LYS A 293 8.48 13.72 -4.15
CA LYS A 293 8.48 13.22 -2.78
C LYS A 293 7.14 12.59 -2.46
N ILE A 294 7.16 11.60 -1.56
CA ILE A 294 5.95 10.98 -1.03
C ILE A 294 5.11 12.05 -0.32
N GLN A 295 3.80 12.01 -0.56
CA GLN A 295 2.81 12.82 0.15
C GLN A 295 2.17 11.95 1.23
N TYR A 296 2.52 12.18 2.49
CA TYR A 296 2.04 11.37 3.62
C TYR A 296 0.60 11.70 4.04
N ASP A 297 0.08 12.86 3.65
CA ASP A 297 -1.21 13.44 4.05
C ASP A 297 -2.36 12.50 3.68
N GLY A 298 -2.32 11.94 2.47
CA GLY A 298 -3.31 10.97 2.01
C GLY A 298 -3.30 9.68 2.83
N PHE A 299 -2.12 9.23 3.26
CA PHE A 299 -2.02 8.05 4.13
C PHE A 299 -2.59 8.34 5.52
N VAL A 300 -2.33 9.54 6.07
CA VAL A 300 -2.91 9.97 7.35
C VAL A 300 -4.43 9.97 7.29
N ASP A 301 -5.03 10.57 6.26
CA ASP A 301 -6.50 10.56 6.09
C ASP A 301 -7.04 9.13 5.94
N THR A 302 -6.38 8.32 5.11
CA THR A 302 -6.80 6.92 4.87
C THR A 302 -6.78 6.09 6.17
N TYR A 303 -5.69 6.13 6.94
CA TYR A 303 -5.63 5.42 8.22
C TYR A 303 -6.61 5.96 9.26
N LYS A 304 -6.89 7.27 9.24
CA LYS A 304 -7.92 7.87 10.09
C LYS A 304 -9.31 7.34 9.74
N LYS A 305 -9.62 7.15 8.44
CA LYS A 305 -10.89 6.53 8.00
C LYS A 305 -10.99 5.08 8.45
N PHE A 306 -9.93 4.27 8.28
CA PHE A 306 -9.92 2.88 8.75
C PHE A 306 -10.07 2.78 10.27
N LYS A 307 -9.38 3.64 11.03
CA LYS A 307 -9.54 3.70 12.49
C LYS A 307 -11.00 3.92 12.88
N LEU A 308 -11.68 4.89 12.27
CA LEU A 308 -13.09 5.18 12.56
C LEU A 308 -14.01 4.02 12.16
N LEU A 309 -13.76 3.39 11.02
CA LEU A 309 -14.50 2.24 10.54
C LEU A 309 -14.36 1.03 11.48
N TYR A 310 -13.14 0.71 11.90
CA TYR A 310 -12.91 -0.39 12.85
C TYR A 310 -13.51 -0.09 14.23
N GLN A 311 -13.45 1.16 14.70
CA GLN A 311 -14.10 1.58 15.94
C GLN A 311 -15.61 1.42 15.88
N SER A 312 -16.26 1.78 14.77
CA SER A 312 -17.72 1.60 14.63
C SER A 312 -18.15 0.15 14.55
N ASN A 313 -17.24 -0.76 14.18
CA ASN A 313 -17.48 -2.20 14.10
C ASN A 313 -16.98 -2.97 15.34
N GLY A 314 -16.40 -2.30 16.34
CA GLY A 314 -15.88 -2.95 17.55
C GLY A 314 -14.53 -3.67 17.38
N HIS A 315 -13.85 -3.52 16.24
CA HIS A 315 -12.54 -4.11 15.95
C HIS A 315 -11.40 -3.27 16.58
N ASN A 316 -11.29 -3.34 17.90
CA ASN A 316 -10.41 -2.45 18.66
C ASN A 316 -8.92 -2.64 18.35
N ARG A 317 -8.47 -3.87 18.09
CA ARG A 317 -7.06 -4.18 17.79
C ARG A 317 -6.64 -3.56 16.46
N GLU A 318 -7.48 -3.69 15.45
CA GLU A 318 -7.31 -3.18 14.11
C GLU A 318 -7.38 -1.64 14.13
N ALA A 319 -8.32 -1.08 14.89
CA ALA A 319 -8.39 0.36 15.14
C ALA A 319 -7.10 0.93 15.77
N GLY A 320 -6.54 0.23 16.76
CA GLY A 320 -5.25 0.59 17.38
C GLY A 320 -4.08 0.52 16.38
N LYS A 321 -4.05 -0.51 15.53
CA LYS A 321 -3.07 -0.62 14.43
C LYS A 321 -3.22 0.56 13.44
N SER A 322 -4.44 0.92 13.04
CA SER A 322 -4.69 2.07 12.16
C SER A 322 -4.29 3.38 12.82
N TYR A 323 -4.57 3.57 14.11
CA TYR A 323 -4.13 4.74 14.88
C TYR A 323 -2.60 4.86 14.94
N TYR A 324 -1.90 3.75 15.18
CA TYR A 324 -0.44 3.73 15.16
C TYR A 324 0.11 4.24 13.82
N TYR A 325 -0.43 3.76 12.70
CA TYR A 325 0.02 4.19 11.38
C TYR A 325 -0.39 5.63 11.05
N GLU A 326 -1.57 6.09 11.47
CA GLU A 326 -1.98 7.49 11.38
C GLU A 326 -0.97 8.43 12.08
N ARG A 327 -0.50 8.08 13.29
CA ARG A 327 0.52 8.86 14.02
C ARG A 327 1.91 8.73 13.44
N TYR A 328 2.26 7.55 12.94
CA TYR A 328 3.53 7.34 12.23
C TYR A 328 3.62 8.21 10.98
N TYR A 329 2.61 8.20 10.11
CA TYR A 329 2.62 9.00 8.89
C TYR A 329 2.45 10.50 9.14
N GLU A 330 1.73 10.91 10.19
CA GLU A 330 1.69 12.34 10.56
C GLU A 330 3.06 12.82 11.05
N MET A 331 3.81 12.00 11.79
CA MET A 331 5.18 12.32 12.19
C MET A 331 6.08 12.51 10.95
N LEU A 332 5.98 11.61 9.96
CA LEU A 332 6.73 11.72 8.70
C LEU A 332 6.33 12.95 7.87
N HIS A 333 5.02 13.24 7.80
CA HIS A 333 4.50 14.45 7.16
C HIS A 333 5.09 15.72 7.77
N ASN A 334 5.00 15.85 9.10
CA ASN A 334 5.51 17.01 9.83
C ASN A 334 7.02 17.16 9.65
N TRP A 335 7.76 16.05 9.64
CA TRP A 335 9.20 16.05 9.40
C TRP A 335 9.56 16.56 8.00
N GLN A 336 8.87 16.06 6.97
CA GLN A 336 9.07 16.49 5.59
C GLN A 336 8.69 17.96 5.37
N GLY A 337 7.73 18.47 6.14
CA GLY A 337 7.29 19.86 6.12
C GLY A 337 8.24 20.88 6.77
N LEU A 338 9.35 20.43 7.37
CA LEU A 338 10.36 21.33 7.94
C LEU A 338 11.19 22.01 6.84
N ASN A 339 11.14 23.34 6.82
CA ASN A 339 11.89 24.19 5.89
C ASN A 339 12.45 25.44 6.58
N PHE A 340 13.38 25.23 7.53
CA PHE A 340 14.08 26.33 8.20
C PHE A 340 14.86 27.21 7.21
N ARG A 341 15.48 26.62 6.18
CA ARG A 341 16.23 27.37 5.17
C ARG A 341 15.34 28.38 4.44
N GLY A 342 14.16 27.95 3.99
CA GLY A 342 13.17 28.83 3.39
C GLY A 342 12.73 29.94 4.35
N ALA A 343 12.42 29.58 5.60
CA ALA A 343 12.03 30.55 6.63
C ALA A 343 13.13 31.62 6.88
N PHE A 344 14.40 31.22 6.96
CA PHE A 344 15.53 32.15 7.12
C PHE A 344 15.75 33.02 5.89
N LEU A 345 15.55 32.48 4.68
CA LEU A 345 15.64 33.27 3.45
C LEU A 345 14.54 34.32 3.36
N GLU A 346 13.32 33.99 3.76
CA GLU A 346 12.22 34.97 3.83
C GLU A 346 12.51 36.06 4.87
N LEU A 347 13.05 35.69 6.03
CA LEU A 347 13.47 36.65 7.04
C LEU A 347 14.55 37.61 6.51
N LYS A 348 15.53 37.08 5.78
CA LYS A 348 16.63 37.87 5.19
C LYS A 348 16.14 38.79 4.07
N ASN A 349 15.28 38.30 3.18
CA ASN A 349 14.93 39.00 1.95
C ASN A 349 13.70 39.90 2.08
N ARG A 350 12.73 39.55 2.94
CA ARG A 350 11.45 40.27 3.11
C ARG A 350 11.32 40.94 4.49
N GLY A 351 12.31 40.76 5.36
CA GLY A 351 12.37 41.37 6.68
C GLY A 351 11.59 40.61 7.76
N TYR A 352 11.66 41.15 8.98
CA TYR A 352 11.17 40.48 10.21
C TYR A 352 9.68 40.09 10.17
N TYR A 353 8.82 40.99 9.69
CA TYR A 353 7.37 40.78 9.71
C TYR A 353 6.92 39.57 8.89
N PHE A 354 7.59 39.30 7.76
CA PHE A 354 7.28 38.17 6.90
C PHE A 354 7.97 36.89 7.37
N GLY A 355 9.26 36.93 7.74
CA GLY A 355 10.01 35.74 8.14
C GLY A 355 9.65 35.16 9.51
N LYS A 356 9.07 35.96 10.43
CA LYS A 356 8.73 35.47 11.78
C LYS A 356 7.65 34.37 11.79
N TYR A 357 6.69 34.42 10.87
CA TYR A 357 5.58 33.46 10.85
C TYR A 357 6.04 32.06 10.38
N PRO A 358 6.73 31.91 9.23
CA PRO A 358 7.33 30.64 8.82
C PRO A 358 8.30 30.08 9.86
N LEU A 359 9.11 30.94 10.50
CA LEU A 359 10.05 30.48 11.53
C LEU A 359 9.32 29.92 12.76
N ARG A 360 8.30 30.61 13.26
CA ARG A 360 7.46 30.12 14.36
C ARG A 360 6.74 28.82 14.01
N GLU A 361 6.25 28.69 12.77
CA GLU A 361 5.61 27.47 12.29
C GLU A 361 6.60 26.29 12.26
N ASN A 362 7.82 26.52 11.76
CA ASN A 362 8.87 25.51 11.74
C ASN A 362 9.31 25.09 13.15
N ILE A 363 9.42 26.03 14.11
CA ILE A 363 9.70 25.70 15.51
C ILE A 363 8.56 24.86 16.11
N LYS A 364 7.30 25.24 15.87
CA LYS A 364 6.14 24.44 16.29
C LYS A 364 6.19 23.02 15.72
N LYS A 365 6.42 22.89 14.41
CA LYS A 365 6.57 21.59 13.72
C LYS A 365 7.73 20.78 14.31
N LEU A 366 8.87 21.41 14.60
CA LEU A 366 10.02 20.74 15.21
C LEU A 366 9.68 20.18 16.61
N LEU A 367 8.99 20.97 17.45
CA LEU A 367 8.55 20.51 18.78
C LEU A 367 7.54 19.36 18.67
N LEU A 368 6.61 19.42 17.72
CA LEU A 368 5.67 18.33 17.43
C LEU A 368 6.43 17.09 16.96
N CYS A 369 7.37 17.22 16.03
CA CYS A 369 8.22 16.12 15.57
C CYS A 369 9.02 15.49 16.71
N ALA A 370 9.60 16.30 17.60
CA ALA A 370 10.34 15.81 18.76
C ALA A 370 9.43 15.03 19.72
N SER A 371 8.26 15.58 20.04
CA SER A 371 7.26 14.89 20.88
C SER A 371 6.78 13.58 20.25
N SER A 372 6.45 13.60 18.96
CA SER A 372 6.03 12.41 18.21
C SER A 372 7.16 11.37 18.12
N LEU A 373 8.42 11.78 17.98
CA LEU A 373 9.56 10.88 17.95
C LEU A 373 9.78 10.21 19.32
N ILE A 374 9.72 10.98 20.41
CA ILE A 374 9.81 10.43 21.77
C ILE A 374 8.67 9.42 21.99
N SER A 375 7.44 9.81 21.63
CA SER A 375 6.27 8.93 21.72
C SER A 375 6.39 7.69 20.81
N TYR A 376 7.00 7.81 19.63
CA TYR A 376 7.24 6.67 18.76
C TYR A 376 8.23 5.68 19.40
N LEU A 377 9.35 6.18 19.92
CA LEU A 377 10.44 5.37 20.47
C LEU A 377 10.04 4.72 21.81
N VAL A 378 9.48 5.50 22.74
CA VAL A 378 9.26 5.06 24.12
C VAL A 378 8.14 4.03 24.23
N TRP A 379 7.01 4.24 23.54
CA TRP A 379 5.80 3.42 23.71
C TRP A 379 4.99 3.21 22.42
N GLY A 380 5.52 3.65 21.27
CA GLY A 380 4.85 3.50 19.97
C GLY A 380 3.48 4.16 19.92
N PHE A 381 3.37 5.40 20.40
CA PHE A 381 2.11 6.15 20.49
C PHE A 381 1.05 5.51 21.41
N GLY A 382 1.47 4.66 22.35
CA GLY A 382 0.59 3.94 23.27
C GLY A 382 0.19 2.54 22.80
N GLU A 383 0.45 2.18 21.54
CA GLU A 383 0.04 0.90 20.94
C GLU A 383 1.06 -0.23 21.14
N LYS A 384 2.31 0.13 21.52
CA LYS A 384 3.43 -0.82 21.71
C LYS A 384 4.03 -0.67 23.11
N PRO A 385 3.27 -0.98 24.19
CA PRO A 385 3.74 -0.83 25.56
C PRO A 385 5.00 -1.65 25.86
N GLN A 386 5.26 -2.74 25.15
CA GLN A 386 6.52 -3.48 25.27
C GLN A 386 7.78 -2.64 24.96
N ARG A 387 7.64 -1.54 24.18
CA ARG A 387 8.76 -0.61 23.94
C ARG A 387 9.17 0.16 25.19
N THR A 388 8.27 0.34 26.16
CA THR A 388 8.63 1.05 27.39
C THR A 388 9.60 0.21 28.22
N LEU A 389 9.46 -1.12 28.24
CA LEU A 389 10.40 -2.02 28.92
C LEU A 389 11.81 -1.93 28.31
N ILE A 390 11.90 -1.93 26.98
CA ILE A 390 13.17 -1.74 26.27
C ILE A 390 13.75 -0.35 26.58
N SER A 391 12.90 0.69 26.56
CA SER A 391 13.31 2.06 26.87
C SER A 391 13.81 2.18 28.32
N SER A 392 13.13 1.56 29.29
CA SER A 392 13.56 1.48 30.69
C SER A 392 14.95 0.86 30.78
N PHE A 393 15.17 -0.27 30.13
CA PHE A 393 16.47 -0.95 30.13
C PHE A 393 17.58 -0.07 29.55
N LEU A 394 17.33 0.61 28.42
CA LEU A 394 18.30 1.53 27.82
C LEU A 394 18.59 2.74 28.72
N ILE A 395 17.59 3.27 29.40
CA ILE A 395 17.74 4.37 30.35
C ILE A 395 18.56 3.95 31.55
N LEU A 396 18.29 2.75 32.11
CA LEU A 396 19.10 2.18 33.18
C LEU A 396 20.57 2.09 32.76
N LEU A 397 20.86 1.54 31.58
CA LEU A 397 22.25 1.47 31.08
C LEU A 397 22.88 2.85 30.88
N LEU A 398 22.11 3.84 30.40
CA LEU A 398 22.58 5.20 30.20
C LEU A 398 22.96 5.87 31.54
N TYR A 399 22.08 5.82 32.54
CA TYR A 399 22.36 6.38 33.87
C TYR A 399 23.48 5.62 34.58
N SER A 400 23.52 4.29 34.45
CA SER A 400 24.62 3.46 34.95
C SER A 400 25.96 3.90 34.36
N THR A 401 26.00 4.23 33.06
CA THR A 401 27.21 4.73 32.41
C THR A 401 27.60 6.11 32.96
N PHE A 402 26.63 7.02 33.14
CA PHE A 402 26.90 8.33 33.74
C PHE A 402 27.46 8.19 35.17
N TYR A 403 26.86 7.33 36.01
CA TYR A 403 27.34 7.05 37.35
C TYR A 403 28.73 6.41 37.36
N TYR A 404 28.99 5.46 36.45
CA TYR A 404 30.31 4.83 36.33
C TYR A 404 31.41 5.83 35.96
N THR A 405 31.11 6.78 35.07
CA THR A 405 32.04 7.83 34.66
C THR A 405 32.14 8.99 35.66
N SER A 406 31.27 9.02 36.67
CA SER A 406 31.23 10.09 37.66
C SER A 406 32.25 9.87 38.78
N ASP A 407 32.70 10.96 39.39
CA ASP A 407 33.62 10.92 40.54
C ASP A 407 32.88 10.66 41.87
N ILE A 408 31.81 9.85 41.86
CA ILE A 408 31.11 9.44 43.08
C ILE A 408 31.95 8.37 43.79
N GLU A 409 32.62 8.77 44.88
CA GLU A 409 33.51 7.90 45.66
C GLU A 409 32.83 6.61 46.14
N ALA A 410 31.56 6.70 46.55
CA ALA A 410 30.79 5.56 47.06
C ALA A 410 30.57 4.44 46.03
N LEU A 411 30.69 4.73 44.72
CA LEU A 411 30.53 3.74 43.66
C LEU A 411 31.84 3.05 43.28
N ASN A 412 32.99 3.58 43.74
CA ASN A 412 34.34 3.05 43.47
C ASN A 412 34.60 2.68 41.99
N LYS A 413 34.04 3.46 41.04
CA LYS A 413 34.07 3.16 39.59
C LYS A 413 33.67 1.72 39.25
N SER A 414 32.76 1.12 40.01
CA SER A 414 32.17 -0.19 39.71
C SER A 414 30.93 0.00 38.87
N PHE A 415 30.90 -0.61 37.68
CA PHE A 415 29.72 -0.57 36.82
C PHE A 415 28.52 -1.28 37.48
N THR A 416 28.78 -2.35 38.23
CA THR A 416 27.73 -3.12 38.92
C THR A 416 27.05 -2.29 40.01
N GLU A 417 27.82 -1.55 40.80
CA GLU A 417 27.29 -0.61 41.81
C GLU A 417 26.53 0.54 41.13
N SER A 418 27.05 1.03 40.01
CA SER A 418 26.39 2.07 39.21
C SER A 418 25.05 1.61 38.64
N LEU A 419 24.95 0.35 38.21
CA LEU A 419 23.72 -0.27 37.73
C LEU A 419 22.73 -0.54 38.86
N TYR A 420 23.22 -0.97 40.04
CA TYR A 420 22.40 -1.11 41.23
C TYR A 420 21.80 0.24 41.64
N LEU A 421 22.63 1.30 41.74
CA LEU A 421 22.17 2.66 42.02
C LEU A 421 21.12 3.14 41.01
N SER A 422 21.38 2.96 39.71
CA SER A 422 20.42 3.31 38.65
C SER A 422 19.08 2.56 38.80
N THR A 423 19.13 1.27 39.11
CA THR A 423 17.93 0.45 39.31
C THR A 423 17.08 0.95 40.48
N ILE A 424 17.68 1.20 41.65
CA ILE A 424 16.94 1.63 42.85
C ILE A 424 16.35 3.03 42.71
N MET A 425 17.02 3.91 41.94
CA MET A 425 16.55 5.26 41.68
C MET A 425 15.45 5.29 40.63
N PHE A 426 15.63 4.59 39.52
CA PHE A 426 14.63 4.46 38.46
C PHE A 426 13.34 3.83 38.96
N THR A 427 13.44 2.79 39.79
CA THR A 427 12.26 2.13 40.39
C THR A 427 11.71 2.87 41.61
N THR A 428 12.34 3.96 42.03
CA THR A 428 11.97 4.77 43.21
C THR A 428 11.96 3.99 44.53
N LEU A 429 12.70 2.88 44.62
CA LEU A 429 12.79 2.03 45.83
C LEU A 429 13.64 2.69 46.93
N GLY A 430 14.77 3.29 46.57
CA GLY A 430 15.60 4.09 47.48
C GLY A 430 16.06 3.38 48.76
N PHE A 431 16.84 2.29 48.65
CA PHE A 431 17.26 1.46 49.79
C PHE A 431 18.15 2.13 50.84
N GLY A 432 18.65 3.35 50.60
CA GLY A 432 19.38 4.13 51.61
C GLY A 432 20.82 3.68 51.86
N ASP A 433 21.32 2.70 51.11
CA ASP A 433 22.70 2.17 51.23
C ASP A 433 23.77 3.20 50.81
N TYR A 434 23.40 4.19 50.01
CA TYR A 434 24.28 5.26 49.56
C TYR A 434 24.06 6.52 50.41
N ALA A 435 25.15 7.05 50.99
CA ALA A 435 25.14 8.31 51.73
C ALA A 435 24.59 9.46 50.84
N PRO A 436 23.92 10.47 51.44
CA PRO A 436 23.34 11.56 50.68
C PRO A 436 24.42 12.26 49.86
N ILE A 437 24.29 12.16 48.53
CA ILE A 437 25.27 12.71 47.60
C ILE A 437 25.36 14.21 47.82
N GLN A 438 26.50 14.71 48.31
CA GLN A 438 26.60 16.09 48.76
C GLN A 438 26.68 17.10 47.60
N ASN A 439 27.16 16.66 46.43
CA ASN A 439 27.26 17.49 45.24
C ASN A 439 25.89 17.72 44.58
N GLY A 440 25.52 18.99 44.41
CA GLY A 440 24.23 19.40 43.84
C GLY A 440 23.95 18.88 42.43
N VAL A 441 24.99 18.70 41.60
CA VAL A 441 24.83 18.19 40.22
C VAL A 441 24.37 16.72 40.23
N PHE A 442 24.97 15.90 41.09
CA PHE A 442 24.56 14.49 41.21
C PHE A 442 23.20 14.32 41.87
N LYS A 443 22.82 15.21 42.81
CA LYS A 443 21.44 15.24 43.32
C LYS A 443 20.43 15.47 42.19
N LEU A 444 20.71 16.39 41.27
CA LEU A 444 19.84 16.64 40.12
C LEU A 444 19.79 15.43 39.18
N LEU A 445 20.92 14.77 38.91
CA LEU A 445 20.98 13.58 38.06
C LEU A 445 20.15 12.41 38.63
N VAL A 446 20.32 12.13 39.91
CA VAL A 446 19.58 11.09 40.63
C VAL A 446 18.09 11.42 40.72
N SER A 447 17.74 12.69 40.95
CA SER A 447 16.35 13.16 40.95
C SER A 447 15.70 13.06 39.56
N SER A 448 16.44 13.38 38.49
CA SER A 448 15.93 13.26 37.13
C SER A 448 15.70 11.81 36.73
N GLU A 449 16.56 10.88 37.18
CA GLU A 449 16.35 9.45 36.94
C GLU A 449 15.07 8.95 37.60
N ALA A 450 14.86 9.27 38.89
CA ALA A 450 13.66 8.88 39.61
C ALA A 450 12.39 9.44 38.95
N LEU A 451 12.43 10.69 38.49
CA LEU A 451 11.33 11.32 37.76
C LEU A 451 11.05 10.60 36.43
N VAL A 452 12.09 10.29 35.65
CA VAL A 452 11.97 9.55 34.39
C VAL A 452 11.39 8.16 34.62
N GLY A 453 11.83 7.46 35.66
CA GLY A 453 11.32 6.15 36.06
C GLY A 453 9.83 6.17 36.38
N ALA A 454 9.39 7.14 37.20
CA ALA A 454 7.97 7.33 37.51
C ALA A 454 7.12 7.59 36.26
N PHE A 455 7.60 8.44 35.33
CA PHE A 455 6.90 8.69 34.07
C PHE A 455 6.81 7.45 33.19
N ILE A 456 7.90 6.68 33.04
CA ILE A 456 7.91 5.50 32.18
C ILE A 456 7.01 4.39 32.74
N LEU A 457 6.99 4.21 34.06
CA LEU A 457 6.05 3.29 34.71
C LEU A 457 4.60 3.73 34.45
N GLY A 458 4.31 5.03 34.57
CA GLY A 458 3.00 5.59 34.21
C GLY A 458 2.62 5.34 32.75
N LEU A 459 3.55 5.53 31.81
CA LEU A 459 3.33 5.24 30.38
C LEU A 459 3.12 3.75 30.11
N PHE A 460 3.84 2.87 30.82
CA PHE A 460 3.65 1.42 30.73
C PHE A 460 2.24 1.04 31.16
N ILE A 461 1.80 1.50 32.34
CA ILE A 461 0.44 1.24 32.85
C ILE A 461 -0.60 1.83 31.90
N ALA A 462 -0.42 3.06 31.42
CA ALA A 462 -1.34 3.69 30.48
C ALA A 462 -1.43 2.94 29.14
N GLY A 463 -0.31 2.46 28.60
CA GLY A 463 -0.29 1.66 27.37
C GLY A 463 -0.99 0.32 27.53
N TYR A 464 -0.82 -0.36 28.67
CA TYR A 464 -1.59 -1.58 28.98
C TYR A 464 -3.07 -1.29 29.23
N ALA A 465 -3.38 -0.21 29.95
CA ALA A 465 -4.74 0.23 30.19
C ALA A 465 -5.46 0.51 28.87
N ASN A 466 -4.80 1.19 27.93
CA ASN A 466 -5.31 1.41 26.59
C ASN A 466 -5.57 0.10 25.86
N LYS A 467 -4.71 -0.92 25.98
CA LYS A 467 -5.02 -2.24 25.42
C LYS A 467 -6.15 -2.99 26.13
N SER A 468 -6.34 -2.75 27.44
CA SER A 468 -7.34 -3.45 28.27
C SER A 468 -8.72 -2.78 28.30
N LYS A 469 -8.82 -1.51 27.87
CA LYS A 469 -10.10 -0.78 27.73
C LYS A 469 -10.94 -1.28 26.54
N TYR A 470 -10.51 -2.35 25.90
CA TYR A 470 -11.01 -2.83 24.63
C TYR A 470 -11.23 -4.32 24.63
#